data_AF-A0A8H9XUU5-F1
#
_entry.id   AF-A0A8H9XUU5-F1
#
_cell.length_a   1.000
_cell.length_b   1.000
_cell.length_c   1.000
_cell.angle_alpha   90.00
_cell.angle_beta   90.00
_cell.angle_gamma   90.00
#
_symmetry.space_group_name_H-M   'P 1'
#
loop_
_entity.id
_entity.type
_entity.pdbx_description
1 polymer ?
#
loop_
_entity_poly.entity_id
_entity_poly.type
_entity_poly.pdbx_seq_one_letter_code
_entity_poly.pdbx_strand_id
1 'polypeptide(L)' 'IVVHVDLQPIADELHGDYINDKSFKRHFQQWLNSLWQEKDRLLTSLMSSQRQNK' A
#
# COMPACT_ATOMS: atom_id res chain seq x y z
N ILE A 1 13.92 -4.56 16.42
CA ILE A 1 12.92 -3.70 15.75
C ILE A 1 13.36 -3.56 14.31
N VAL A 2 12.49 -3.81 13.33
CA VAL A 2 12.79 -3.69 11.89
C VAL A 2 11.93 -2.56 11.32
N VAL A 3 12.52 -1.68 10.52
CA VAL A 3 11.83 -0.58 9.83
C VAL A 3 12.08 -0.72 8.34
N HIS A 4 11.01 -0.72 7.55
CA HIS A 4 11.05 -0.78 6.09
C HIS A 4 10.33 0.45 5.53
N VAL A 5 10.98 1.17 4.63
CA VAL A 5 10.47 2.40 4.00
C VAL A 5 10.56 2.23 2.50
N ASP A 6 9.45 2.46 1.79
CA ASP A 6 9.40 2.51 0.34
C ASP A 6 8.90 3.89 -0.11
N LEU A 7 9.62 4.49 -1.06
CA LEU A 7 9.31 5.80 -1.63
C LEU A 7 8.70 5.57 -3.01
N GLN A 8 7.42 5.90 -3.14
CA GLN A 8 6.72 5.75 -4.41
C GLN A 8 6.37 7.13 -4.99
N PRO A 9 6.62 7.35 -6.30
CA PRO A 9 6.18 8.57 -6.95
C PRO A 9 4.65 8.60 -6.98
N ILE A 10 4.08 9.80 -6.84
CA ILE A 10 2.66 9.98 -7.09
C ILE A 10 2.46 9.92 -8.61
N ALA A 11 1.82 8.85 -9.08
CA ALA A 11 1.48 8.71 -10.48
C ALA A 11 0.41 9.74 -10.88
N ASP A 12 0.43 10.20 -12.13
CA ASP A 12 -0.53 11.22 -12.63
C ASP A 12 -1.99 10.79 -12.46
N GLU A 13 -2.27 9.48 -12.49
CA GLU A 13 -3.60 8.90 -12.24
C GLU A 13 -4.14 9.15 -10.82
N LEU A 14 -3.28 9.54 -9.87
CA LEU A 14 -3.62 9.90 -8.50
C LEU A 14 -3.80 11.42 -8.33
N HIS A 15 -3.70 12.20 -9.41
CA HIS A 15 -3.97 13.62 -9.40
C HIS A 15 -5.43 13.88 -9.80
N GLY A 16 -6.31 14.05 -8.81
CA GLY A 16 -7.73 14.29 -9.06
C GLY A 16 -8.51 14.71 -7.81
N ASP A 17 -9.78 15.04 -8.00
CA ASP A 17 -10.66 15.51 -6.93
C ASP A 17 -11.29 14.32 -6.18
N TYR A 18 -10.67 13.96 -5.05
CA TYR A 18 -11.16 12.87 -4.21
C TYR A 18 -12.57 13.07 -3.65
N ILE A 19 -13.03 14.32 -3.50
CA ILE A 19 -14.30 14.65 -2.85
C ILE A 19 -15.43 14.70 -3.86
N ASN A 20 -15.23 15.39 -4.97
CA ASN A 20 -16.29 15.68 -5.93
C ASN A 20 -16.33 14.69 -7.10
N ASP A 21 -15.22 13.99 -7.39
CA ASP A 21 -15.17 12.99 -8.46
C ASP A 21 -15.27 11.56 -7.90
N LYS A 22 -16.47 10.99 -7.99
CA LYS A 22 -16.76 9.62 -7.56
C LYS A 22 -15.95 8.57 -8.33
N SER A 23 -15.66 8.82 -9.60
CA SER A 23 -14.90 7.88 -10.43
C SER A 23 -13.44 7.87 -10.00
N PHE A 24 -12.85 9.04 -9.81
CA PHE A 24 -11.50 9.19 -9.27
C PHE A 24 -11.39 8.58 -7.86
N LYS A 25 -12.34 8.90 -6.96
CA LYS A 25 -12.38 8.33 -5.61
C LYS A 25 -12.32 6.81 -5.62
N ARG A 26 -13.08 6.15 -6.51
CA ARG A 26 -13.08 4.68 -6.61
C ARG A 26 -11.73 4.14 -7.06
N HIS A 27 -11.12 4.74 -8.09
CA HIS A 27 -9.81 4.32 -8.58
C HIS A 27 -8.73 4.54 -7.51
N PHE A 28 -8.73 5.69 -6.85
CA PHE A 28 -7.82 5.98 -5.74
C PHE A 28 -7.97 4.97 -4.59
N GLN A 29 -9.19 4.65 -4.20
CA GLN A 29 -9.44 3.66 -3.15
C GLN A 29 -8.95 2.26 -3.54
N GLN A 30 -9.13 1.86 -4.81
CA GLN A 30 -8.61 0.59 -5.31
C GLN A 30 -7.07 0.55 -5.24
N TRP A 31 -6.40 1.59 -5.73
CA TRP A 31 -4.95 1.73 -5.64
C TRP A 31 -4.46 1.66 -4.18
N LEU A 32 -5.09 2.42 -3.28
CA LEU A 32 -4.73 2.44 -1.86
C LEU A 32 -4.88 1.06 -1.21
N ASN A 33 -5.95 0.35 -1.52
CA ASN A 33 -6.19 -0.99 -1.00
C ASN A 33 -5.15 -2.00 -1.51
N SER A 34 -4.75 -1.90 -2.78
CA SER A 34 -3.67 -2.73 -3.33
C SER A 34 -2.35 -2.48 -2.60
N LEU A 35 -2.01 -1.23 -2.32
CA LEU A 35 -0.81 -0.88 -1.55
C LEU A 35 -0.83 -1.47 -0.13
N TRP A 36 -1.98 -1.44 0.54
CA TRP A 36 -2.12 -2.08 1.86
C TRP A 36 -1.93 -3.60 1.80
N GLN A 37 -2.53 -4.26 0.81
CA GLN A 37 -2.39 -5.72 0.65
C GLN A 37 -0.94 -6.13 0.43
N GLU A 38 -0.16 -5.34 -0.30
CA GLU A 38 1.27 -5.60 -0.50
C GLU A 38 2.06 -5.49 0.82
N LYS A 39 1.78 -4.44 1.61
CA LYS A 39 2.39 -4.26 2.94
C LYS A 39 2.03 -5.40 3.88
N ASP A 40 0.79 -5.87 3.86
CA ASP A 40 0.35 -7.01 4.69
C ASP A 40 1.08 -8.30 4.31
N ARG A 41 1.30 -8.55 3.01
CA ARG A 41 2.11 -9.70 2.55
C ARG A 41 3.55 -9.59 3.02
N LEU A 42 4.16 -8.40 2.91
CA LEU A 42 5.52 -8.16 3.39
C LEU A 42 5.63 -8.42 4.89
N LEU A 43 4.71 -7.86 5.69
CA LEU A 43 4.68 -8.08 7.14
C LEU A 43 4.50 -9.57 7.49
N THR A 44 3.59 -10.26 6.81
CA THR A 44 3.37 -11.70 7.00
C THR A 44 4.62 -12.51 6.71
N SER A 45 5.32 -12.19 5.61
CA SER A 45 6.59 -12.82 5.24
C SER A 45 7.66 -12.58 6.31
N LEU A 46 7.87 -11.33 6.71
CA LEU A 46 8.86 -10.96 7.74
C LEU A 46 8.57 -11.67 9.07
N MET A 47 7.31 -11.70 9.52
CA MET A 47 6.91 -12.40 10.74
C MET A 47 7.15 -13.91 10.64
N SER A 48 6.86 -14.51 9.50
CA SER A 48 7.08 -15.94 9.25
C SER A 48 8.57 -16.30 9.30
N SER A 49 9.43 -15.49 8.65
CA SER A 49 10.89 -15.66 8.70
C SER A 49 11.45 -15.48 10.11
N GLN A 50 10.97 -14.48 10.87
CA GLN A 50 11.39 -14.28 12.26
C GLN A 50 11.02 -15.47 13.16
N ARG A 51 9.91 -16.14 12.88
CA ARG A 51 9.45 -17.31 13.63
C ARG A 51 10.25 -18.58 13.30
N GLN A 52 10.82 -18.70 12.10
CA GLN A 52 11.67 -19.83 11.71
C GLN A 52 13.12 -19.70 12.20
N ASN A 53 13.60 -18.48 12.40
CA ASN A 53 14.95 -18.20 12.91
C ASN A 53 15.06 -18.24 14.45
N LYS A 54 14.01 -18.66 15.16
CA LYS A 54 13.95 -18.72 16.62
C LYS A 54 13.74 -20.16 17.08
#